data_AF-A0A258K3G7-F1
#
_entry.id   AF-A0A258K3G7-F1
#
_cell.length_a   1.000
_cell.length_b   1.000
_cell.length_c   1.000
_cell.angle_alpha   90.00
_cell.angle_beta   90.00
_cell.angle_gamma   90.00
#
_symmetry.space_group_name_H-M   'P 1'
#
loop_
_entity.id
_entity.type
_entity.pdbx_description
1 polymer ?
#
loop_
_entity_poly.entity_id
_entity_poly.type
_entity_poly.pdbx_seq_one_letter_code
_entity_poly.pdbx_strand_id
1 'polypeptide(L)'
;MGAVKQKQHFLGADIDGYWAPSIDAAQLKKDGWTKDTLTQFFTNGSVPGKTEVFGPMAEVVRESLAYLTPADRSALVTYLLDSPPPKDVPAPQAASPLAPEVFQRAAKSYIDNCAPCHGSGGAGSAAIPALKGNPAVTAAEPYNPIMVILGGLPAGGTYGPMPSFAGRLDDQQVADLANYVRTAWHNGGQPNASASMVAAWRATANVPVYGTQQASAFDCPKVGGGPNSTGPDPQAVTSLTKMMQGGQRQTNLLIAAYKDADSDASPATVVDGLTAAYCPVVAQSQAPDWQKASELHRFTLQVAAAISESLPGAAMPAVSTIWATPTGTSLVARQPTQIAAKLTCPDPTAANKLVPKALVDAATTLVGKPTIPVTGDAASRYATTLQQQNAKARRADVANALIVAYCPLVLAKPNTGVAEQYSLLTGFGQQVIQTLQLGAPQFNAAAK
;
A
#
# COMPACT_ATOMS: atom_id res chain seq x y z
N MET A 1 15.24 -20.46 11.88
CA MET A 1 15.45 -21.43 10.79
C MET A 1 14.19 -22.27 10.67
N GLY A 2 13.37 -22.06 9.63
CA GLY A 2 12.20 -22.89 9.37
C GLY A 2 12.60 -24.11 8.53
N ALA A 3 12.09 -25.30 8.87
CA ALA A 3 12.34 -26.51 8.10
C ALA A 3 11.46 -26.55 6.85
N VAL A 4 12.03 -26.91 5.70
CA VAL A 4 11.27 -27.15 4.47
C VAL A 4 10.51 -28.47 4.62
N LYS A 5 9.19 -28.46 4.40
CA LYS A 5 8.40 -29.69 4.28
C LYS A 5 8.80 -30.38 2.98
N GLN A 6 9.79 -31.29 3.03
CA GLN A 6 10.39 -32.00 1.88
C GLN A 6 9.35 -32.57 0.89
N LYS A 7 8.20 -33.03 1.39
CA LYS A 7 7.11 -33.58 0.56
C LYS A 7 6.30 -32.54 -0.22
N GLN A 8 6.33 -31.28 0.22
CA GLN A 8 5.60 -30.14 -0.38
C GLN A 8 6.54 -29.17 -1.10
N HIS A 9 7.76 -29.62 -1.41
CA HIS A 9 8.76 -28.81 -2.08
C HIS A 9 8.21 -28.26 -3.40
N PHE A 10 8.25 -26.94 -3.55
CA PHE A 10 7.77 -26.20 -4.73
C PHE A 10 6.27 -26.28 -5.04
N LEU A 11 5.44 -26.90 -4.20
CA LEU A 11 3.99 -27.01 -4.45
C LEU A 11 3.18 -25.75 -4.10
N GLY A 12 3.85 -24.66 -3.73
CA GLY A 12 3.23 -23.43 -3.23
C GLY A 12 3.12 -23.39 -1.71
N ALA A 13 2.85 -22.21 -1.18
CA ALA A 13 2.71 -21.96 0.25
C ALA A 13 1.96 -20.67 0.54
N ASP A 14 1.34 -20.59 1.72
CA ASP A 14 0.89 -19.32 2.30
C ASP A 14 2.10 -18.53 2.81
N ILE A 15 2.23 -17.28 2.40
CA ILE A 15 3.30 -16.35 2.78
C ILE A 15 2.67 -14.97 3.00
N ASP A 16 2.68 -14.50 4.24
CA ASP A 16 2.12 -13.20 4.68
C ASP A 16 0.71 -12.91 4.12
N GLY A 17 -0.12 -13.96 4.05
CA GLY A 17 -1.49 -13.89 3.56
C GLY A 17 -1.67 -13.88 2.05
N TYR A 18 -0.59 -14.11 1.31
CA TYR A 18 -0.60 -14.38 -0.12
C TYR A 18 -0.36 -15.86 -0.37
N TRP A 19 -1.03 -16.41 -1.37
CA TRP A 19 -0.71 -17.77 -1.81
C TRP A 19 0.33 -17.74 -2.92
N ALA A 20 1.54 -18.21 -2.60
CA ALA A 20 2.57 -18.45 -3.59
C ALA A 20 2.16 -19.65 -4.46
N PRO A 21 2.00 -19.47 -5.79
CA PRO A 21 1.67 -20.57 -6.69
C PRO A 21 2.75 -21.66 -6.68
N SER A 22 2.40 -22.86 -7.14
CA SER A 22 3.39 -23.91 -7.35
C SER A 22 4.44 -23.44 -8.35
N ILE A 23 5.71 -23.63 -7.99
CA ILE A 23 6.88 -23.33 -8.81
C ILE A 23 7.61 -24.62 -9.21
N ASP A 24 6.94 -25.77 -9.15
CA ASP A 24 7.47 -27.01 -9.69
C ASP A 24 7.59 -26.95 -11.21
N ALA A 25 8.55 -27.70 -11.76
CA ALA A 25 8.88 -27.65 -13.18
C ALA A 25 7.70 -27.99 -14.10
N ALA A 26 6.82 -28.92 -13.70
CA ALA A 26 5.69 -29.34 -14.52
C ALA A 26 4.61 -28.25 -14.55
N GLN A 27 4.29 -27.66 -13.39
CA GLN A 27 3.31 -26.58 -13.31
C GLN A 27 3.81 -25.30 -14.00
N LEU A 28 5.09 -24.93 -13.83
CA LEU A 28 5.68 -23.78 -14.54
C LEU A 28 5.55 -23.92 -16.06
N LYS A 29 5.87 -25.10 -16.61
CA LYS A 29 5.74 -25.39 -18.05
C LYS A 29 4.28 -25.35 -18.50
N LYS A 30 3.36 -25.91 -17.70
CA LYS A 30 1.92 -25.88 -17.98
C LYS A 30 1.36 -24.46 -18.01
N ASP A 31 1.85 -23.57 -17.14
CA ASP A 31 1.46 -22.16 -17.08
C ASP A 31 2.18 -21.30 -18.14
N GLY A 32 2.86 -21.92 -19.10
CA GLY A 32 3.52 -21.25 -20.21
C GLY A 32 4.76 -20.45 -19.81
N TRP A 33 5.40 -20.77 -18.69
CA TRP A 33 6.68 -20.16 -18.34
C TRP A 33 7.82 -20.77 -19.17
N THR A 34 8.54 -19.89 -19.86
CA THR A 34 9.80 -20.19 -20.55
C THR A 34 10.98 -19.64 -19.76
N LYS A 35 12.20 -20.08 -20.10
CA LYS A 35 13.44 -19.55 -19.52
C LYS A 35 13.51 -18.03 -19.64
N ASP A 36 13.13 -17.48 -20.79
CA ASP A 36 13.17 -16.04 -21.05
C ASP A 36 12.14 -15.29 -20.20
N THR A 37 10.89 -15.77 -20.16
CA THR A 37 9.84 -15.11 -19.37
C THR A 37 10.08 -15.19 -17.86
N LEU A 38 10.63 -16.30 -17.35
CA LEU A 38 11.00 -16.42 -15.94
C LEU A 38 12.20 -15.52 -15.60
N THR A 39 13.18 -15.44 -16.50
CA THR A 39 14.32 -14.53 -16.33
C THR A 39 13.85 -13.08 -16.33
N GLN A 40 12.95 -12.70 -17.24
CA GLN A 40 12.35 -11.37 -17.29
C GLN A 40 11.56 -11.08 -16.00
N PHE A 41 10.76 -12.03 -15.52
CA PHE A 41 10.02 -11.90 -14.26
C PHE A 41 10.96 -11.69 -13.06
N PHE A 42 12.05 -12.45 -12.95
CA PHE A 42 13.05 -12.29 -11.89
C PHE A 42 13.89 -11.01 -12.02
N THR A 43 13.90 -10.39 -13.20
CA THR A 43 14.64 -9.13 -13.43
C THR A 43 13.76 -7.92 -13.15
N ASN A 44 12.53 -7.92 -13.68
CA ASN A 44 11.68 -6.73 -13.73
C ASN A 44 10.48 -6.81 -12.78
N GLY A 45 10.24 -7.97 -12.18
CA GLY A 45 9.00 -8.26 -11.45
C GLY A 45 7.78 -8.34 -12.36
N SER A 46 7.92 -8.22 -13.68
CA SER A 46 6.78 -8.17 -14.60
C SER A 46 7.12 -8.82 -15.94
N VAL A 47 6.11 -9.48 -16.50
CA VAL A 47 6.12 -10.02 -17.86
C VAL A 47 4.88 -9.49 -18.58
N PRO A 48 5.07 -8.65 -19.61
CA PRO A 48 3.96 -8.08 -20.37
C PRO A 48 3.00 -9.16 -20.88
N GLY A 49 1.70 -8.95 -20.68
CA GLY A 49 0.65 -9.87 -21.11
C GLY A 49 0.56 -11.18 -20.32
N LYS A 50 1.39 -11.36 -19.27
CA LYS A 50 1.36 -12.55 -18.41
C LYS A 50 1.02 -12.21 -16.97
N THR A 51 1.91 -11.52 -16.24
CA THR A 51 1.71 -11.20 -14.81
C THR A 51 2.73 -10.16 -14.30
N GLU A 52 2.49 -9.63 -13.10
CA GLU A 52 3.42 -8.80 -12.32
C GLU A 52 3.47 -9.29 -10.86
N VAL A 53 4.59 -9.06 -10.19
CA VAL A 53 4.80 -9.30 -8.77
C VAL A 53 3.97 -8.36 -7.91
N PHE A 54 3.34 -8.92 -6.89
CA PHE A 54 2.65 -8.20 -5.82
C PHE A 54 2.85 -8.97 -4.51
N GLY A 55 2.49 -8.35 -3.38
CA GLY A 55 2.70 -8.94 -2.06
C GLY A 55 4.18 -9.26 -1.78
N PRO A 56 4.49 -10.29 -0.96
CA PRO A 56 5.86 -10.66 -0.59
C PRO A 56 6.77 -11.00 -1.77
N MET A 57 6.20 -11.48 -2.89
CA MET A 57 7.00 -11.77 -4.09
C MET A 57 7.56 -10.49 -4.73
N ALA A 58 6.89 -9.35 -4.55
CA ALA A 58 7.41 -8.07 -5.00
C ALA A 58 8.70 -7.70 -4.27
N GLU A 59 8.78 -7.94 -2.96
CA GLU A 59 10.02 -7.78 -2.19
C GLU A 59 11.08 -8.77 -2.63
N VAL A 60 10.74 -10.05 -2.80
CA VAL A 60 11.71 -11.07 -3.24
C VAL A 60 12.34 -10.72 -4.60
N VAL A 61 11.55 -10.21 -5.55
CA VAL A 61 12.12 -9.77 -6.83
C VAL A 61 12.90 -8.48 -6.69
N ARG A 62 12.31 -7.42 -6.13
CA ARG A 62 12.92 -6.09 -6.10
C ARG A 62 14.13 -6.01 -5.17
N GLU A 63 14.13 -6.78 -4.09
CA GLU A 63 15.14 -6.73 -3.03
C GLU A 63 16.16 -7.89 -3.08
N SER A 64 15.99 -8.87 -3.99
CA SER A 64 16.90 -10.01 -4.11
C SER A 64 17.12 -10.44 -5.56
N LEU A 65 16.11 -11.01 -6.23
CA LEU A 65 16.31 -11.67 -7.54
C LEU A 65 16.74 -10.70 -8.65
N ALA A 66 16.34 -9.43 -8.56
CA ALA A 66 16.75 -8.38 -9.49
C ALA A 66 18.25 -8.03 -9.39
N TYR A 67 18.91 -8.29 -8.25
CA TYR A 67 20.33 -7.99 -8.03
C TYR A 67 21.29 -9.12 -8.42
N LEU A 68 20.78 -10.32 -8.68
CA LEU A 68 21.58 -11.45 -9.13
C LEU A 68 22.32 -11.14 -10.43
N THR A 69 23.44 -11.81 -10.68
CA THR A 69 24.07 -11.73 -12.00
C THR A 69 23.17 -12.39 -13.05
N PRO A 70 23.29 -12.03 -14.35
CA PRO A 70 22.57 -12.75 -15.41
C PRO A 70 22.84 -14.26 -15.39
N ALA A 71 24.06 -14.67 -15.04
CA ALA A 71 24.43 -16.07 -14.90
C ALA A 71 23.69 -16.75 -13.74
N ASP A 72 23.65 -16.13 -12.56
CA ASP A 72 22.96 -16.67 -11.39
C ASP A 72 21.44 -16.73 -11.59
N ARG A 73 20.83 -15.69 -12.19
CA ARG A 73 19.41 -15.74 -12.58
C ARG A 73 19.14 -16.89 -13.54
N SER A 74 19.95 -17.03 -14.59
CA SER A 74 19.81 -18.13 -15.53
C SER A 74 19.99 -19.50 -14.85
N ALA A 75 20.90 -19.62 -13.88
CA ALA A 75 21.09 -20.84 -13.11
C ALA A 75 19.87 -21.16 -12.23
N LEU A 76 19.27 -20.18 -11.54
CA LEU A 76 18.04 -20.37 -10.77
C LEU A 76 16.87 -20.77 -11.67
N VAL A 77 16.69 -20.09 -12.81
CA VAL A 77 15.62 -20.42 -13.76
C VAL A 77 15.81 -21.83 -14.32
N THR A 78 17.04 -22.20 -14.64
CA THR A 78 17.38 -23.57 -15.09
C THR A 78 17.07 -24.58 -13.99
N TYR A 79 17.49 -24.30 -12.76
CA TYR A 79 17.20 -25.15 -11.60
C TYR A 79 15.69 -25.34 -11.39
N LEU A 80 14.87 -24.29 -11.50
CA LEU A 80 13.41 -24.41 -11.35
C LEU A 80 12.75 -25.21 -12.49
N LEU A 81 13.18 -24.98 -13.73
CA LEU A 81 12.59 -25.64 -14.91
C LEU A 81 13.06 -27.09 -15.11
N ASP A 82 14.21 -27.45 -14.54
CA ASP A 82 14.83 -28.78 -14.66
C ASP A 82 14.76 -29.58 -13.35
N SER A 83 14.22 -29.00 -12.27
CA SER A 83 14.03 -29.70 -10.99
C SER A 83 13.14 -30.93 -11.17
N PRO A 84 13.49 -32.07 -10.54
CA PRO A 84 12.66 -33.27 -10.59
C PRO A 84 11.29 -32.99 -9.96
N PRO A 85 10.21 -33.59 -10.50
CA PRO A 85 8.87 -33.37 -9.98
C PRO A 85 8.78 -33.84 -8.52
N PRO A 86 8.02 -33.13 -7.66
CA PRO A 86 7.77 -33.57 -6.29
C PRO A 86 7.12 -34.96 -6.29
N LYS A 87 7.50 -35.81 -5.33
CA LYS A 87 7.04 -37.22 -5.29
C LYS A 87 5.57 -37.39 -4.92
N ASP A 88 5.01 -36.41 -4.20
CA ASP A 88 3.65 -36.43 -3.65
C ASP A 88 2.87 -35.17 -4.12
N VAL A 89 2.69 -34.97 -5.42
CA VAL A 89 1.81 -33.91 -5.95
C VAL A 89 0.35 -34.35 -5.71
N PRO A 90 -0.45 -33.60 -4.94
CA PRO A 90 -1.89 -33.88 -4.82
C PRO A 90 -2.52 -33.89 -6.22
N ALA A 91 -3.40 -34.86 -6.49
CA ALA A 91 -4.12 -34.89 -7.74
C ALA A 91 -4.85 -33.54 -7.93
N PRO A 92 -4.83 -32.93 -9.14
CA PRO A 92 -5.60 -31.74 -9.40
C PRO A 92 -7.05 -32.00 -9.01
N GLN A 93 -7.55 -31.26 -8.03
CA GLN A 93 -8.98 -31.28 -7.72
C GLN A 93 -9.68 -30.87 -9.02
N ALA A 94 -10.63 -31.66 -9.52
CA ALA A 94 -11.40 -31.27 -10.70
C ALA A 94 -12.08 -29.94 -10.36
N ALA A 95 -11.91 -28.92 -11.21
CA ALA A 95 -12.61 -27.66 -11.04
C ALA A 95 -14.11 -27.92 -11.12
N SER A 96 -14.79 -27.78 -9.98
CA SER A 96 -16.25 -27.74 -9.99
C SER A 96 -16.67 -26.45 -10.70
N PRO A 97 -17.55 -26.51 -11.70
CA PRO A 97 -18.10 -25.29 -12.28
C PRO A 97 -18.83 -24.51 -11.19
N LEU A 98 -18.77 -23.17 -11.22
CA LEU A 98 -19.64 -22.37 -10.37
C LEU A 98 -21.10 -22.75 -10.64
N ALA A 99 -21.90 -22.76 -9.59
CA ALA A 99 -23.33 -22.91 -9.75
C ALA A 99 -23.88 -21.82 -10.71
N PRO A 100 -24.77 -22.16 -11.67
CA PRO A 100 -25.15 -21.26 -12.76
C PRO A 100 -25.63 -19.87 -12.30
N GLU A 101 -26.38 -19.82 -11.20
CA GLU A 101 -26.88 -18.59 -10.60
C GLU A 101 -25.77 -17.72 -10.01
N VAL A 102 -24.73 -18.34 -9.43
CA VAL A 102 -23.54 -17.64 -8.94
C VAL A 102 -22.73 -17.11 -10.13
N PHE A 103 -22.56 -17.93 -11.16
CA PHE A 103 -21.86 -17.54 -12.37
C PHE A 103 -22.53 -16.32 -13.04
N GLN A 104 -23.86 -16.34 -13.20
CA GLN A 104 -24.58 -15.25 -13.86
C GLN A 104 -24.50 -13.93 -13.07
N ARG A 105 -24.72 -13.96 -11.75
CA ARG A 105 -24.65 -12.74 -10.93
C ARG A 105 -23.23 -12.19 -10.84
N ALA A 106 -22.23 -13.06 -10.74
CA ALA A 106 -20.83 -12.67 -10.71
C ALA A 106 -20.35 -12.14 -12.07
N ALA A 107 -20.81 -12.74 -13.19
CA ALA A 107 -20.53 -12.24 -14.54
C ALA A 107 -21.10 -10.83 -14.73
N LYS A 108 -22.33 -10.58 -14.29
CA LYS A 108 -22.91 -9.24 -14.32
C LYS A 108 -22.10 -8.26 -13.48
N SER A 109 -21.76 -8.63 -12.24
CA SER A 109 -20.92 -7.82 -11.37
C SER A 109 -19.54 -7.54 -12.01
N TYR A 110 -18.96 -8.51 -12.70
CA TYR A 110 -17.68 -8.36 -13.39
C TYR A 110 -17.79 -7.35 -14.54
N ILE A 111 -18.85 -7.41 -15.35
CA ILE A 111 -19.10 -6.44 -16.41
C ILE A 111 -19.26 -5.02 -15.84
N ASP A 112 -19.98 -4.88 -14.73
CA ASP A 112 -20.27 -3.59 -14.12
C ASP A 112 -19.06 -2.96 -13.39
N ASN A 113 -18.10 -3.78 -12.92
CA ASN A 113 -17.02 -3.33 -12.04
C ASN A 113 -15.59 -3.48 -12.63
N CYS A 114 -15.33 -4.55 -13.38
CA CYS A 114 -13.98 -5.00 -13.71
C CYS A 114 -13.68 -4.94 -15.22
N ALA A 115 -14.68 -5.24 -16.04
CA ALA A 115 -14.55 -5.28 -17.50
C ALA A 115 -14.12 -3.96 -18.15
N PRO A 116 -14.42 -2.76 -17.63
CA PRO A 116 -13.92 -1.51 -18.21
C PRO A 116 -12.39 -1.44 -18.31
N CYS A 117 -11.67 -2.13 -17.41
CA CYS A 117 -10.20 -2.19 -17.45
C CYS A 117 -9.69 -3.53 -17.98
N HIS A 118 -10.25 -4.66 -17.52
CA HIS A 118 -9.74 -6.00 -17.84
C HIS A 118 -10.36 -6.62 -19.11
N GLY A 119 -11.35 -5.94 -19.71
CA GLY A 119 -12.12 -6.43 -20.86
C GLY A 119 -13.12 -7.52 -20.49
N SER A 120 -14.17 -7.69 -21.27
CA SER A 120 -15.20 -8.73 -21.03
C SER A 120 -14.63 -10.17 -21.08
N GLY A 121 -13.54 -10.37 -21.82
CA GLY A 121 -12.82 -11.63 -21.93
C GLY A 121 -11.67 -11.81 -20.92
N GLY A 122 -11.49 -10.89 -19.98
CA GLY A 122 -10.39 -10.94 -19.01
C GLY A 122 -8.99 -10.87 -19.63
N ALA A 123 -8.87 -10.36 -20.86
CA ALA A 123 -7.61 -10.33 -21.60
C ALA A 123 -6.68 -9.18 -21.19
N GLY A 124 -7.22 -8.14 -20.53
CA GLY A 124 -6.46 -6.95 -20.16
C GLY A 124 -5.97 -6.15 -21.37
N SER A 125 -4.93 -5.34 -21.14
CA SER A 125 -4.24 -4.52 -22.13
C SER A 125 -2.75 -4.38 -21.76
N ALA A 126 -1.98 -3.58 -22.51
CA ALA A 126 -0.57 -3.33 -22.17
C ALA A 126 -0.39 -2.72 -20.76
N ALA A 127 -1.35 -1.91 -20.31
CA ALA A 127 -1.34 -1.24 -19.01
C ALA A 127 -2.22 -1.92 -17.95
N ILE A 128 -2.91 -3.02 -18.29
CA ILE A 128 -3.81 -3.76 -17.38
C ILE A 128 -3.55 -5.26 -17.53
N PRO A 129 -3.20 -6.00 -16.46
CA PRO A 129 -2.85 -7.41 -16.59
C PRO A 129 -4.04 -8.26 -17.04
N ALA A 130 -3.73 -9.34 -17.78
CA ALA A 130 -4.70 -10.37 -18.11
C ALA A 130 -5.13 -11.11 -16.84
N LEU A 131 -6.43 -11.41 -16.73
CA LEU A 131 -7.01 -12.30 -15.72
C LEU A 131 -7.15 -13.73 -16.25
N LYS A 132 -7.39 -13.85 -17.57
CA LYS A 132 -7.40 -15.13 -18.28
C LYS A 132 -5.99 -15.75 -18.27
N GLY A 133 -5.90 -16.98 -17.80
CA GLY A 133 -4.66 -17.76 -17.71
C GLY A 133 -3.64 -17.21 -16.70
N ASN A 134 -4.03 -16.26 -15.86
CA ASN A 134 -3.10 -15.65 -14.91
C ASN A 134 -2.84 -16.59 -13.72
N PRO A 135 -1.59 -17.02 -13.47
CA PRO A 135 -1.27 -17.95 -12.39
C PRO A 135 -1.63 -17.44 -10.99
N ALA A 136 -1.63 -16.12 -10.78
CA ALA A 136 -2.08 -15.51 -9.53
C ALA A 136 -3.58 -15.69 -9.32
N VAL A 137 -4.36 -15.66 -10.40
CA VAL A 137 -5.79 -15.89 -10.39
C VAL A 137 -6.07 -17.38 -10.22
N THR A 138 -5.42 -18.26 -10.99
CA THR A 138 -5.73 -19.70 -11.02
C THR A 138 -5.03 -20.54 -9.95
N ALA A 139 -4.34 -19.90 -9.00
CA ALA A 139 -3.66 -20.57 -7.90
C ALA A 139 -4.61 -21.45 -7.06
N ALA A 140 -4.08 -22.45 -6.34
CA ALA A 140 -4.88 -23.38 -5.56
C ALA A 140 -5.81 -22.67 -4.56
N GLU A 141 -5.28 -21.70 -3.81
CA GLU A 141 -6.05 -20.88 -2.88
C GLU A 141 -6.52 -19.55 -3.51
N PRO A 142 -7.66 -18.98 -3.08
CA PRO A 142 -8.26 -17.79 -3.67
C PRO A 142 -7.75 -16.47 -3.06
N TYR A 143 -6.70 -16.49 -2.23
CA TYR A 143 -6.29 -15.32 -1.44
C TYR A 143 -5.86 -14.14 -2.30
N ASN A 144 -5.12 -14.40 -3.38
CA ASN A 144 -4.62 -13.36 -4.29
C ASN A 144 -5.76 -12.52 -4.90
N PRO A 145 -6.77 -13.10 -5.60
CA PRO A 145 -7.87 -12.31 -6.13
C PRO A 145 -8.71 -11.64 -5.03
N ILE A 146 -8.90 -12.26 -3.85
CA ILE A 146 -9.62 -11.64 -2.73
C ILE A 146 -8.89 -10.36 -2.27
N MET A 147 -7.59 -10.46 -2.01
CA MET A 147 -6.78 -9.34 -1.52
C MET A 147 -6.69 -8.20 -2.53
N VAL A 148 -6.57 -8.53 -3.82
CA VAL A 148 -6.50 -7.53 -4.89
C VAL A 148 -7.84 -6.83 -5.10
N ILE A 149 -8.98 -7.55 -5.03
CA ILE A 149 -10.31 -6.94 -5.13
C ILE A 149 -10.58 -6.04 -3.91
N LEU A 150 -10.21 -6.50 -2.71
CA LEU A 150 -10.40 -5.73 -1.49
C LEU A 150 -9.46 -4.51 -1.45
N GLY A 151 -8.15 -4.71 -1.56
CA GLY A 151 -7.14 -3.68 -1.32
C GLY A 151 -6.78 -2.81 -2.53
N GLY A 152 -7.08 -3.26 -3.75
CA GLY A 152 -6.51 -2.67 -4.96
C GLY A 152 -5.00 -2.91 -5.06
N LEU A 153 -4.37 -2.30 -6.06
CA LEU A 153 -2.92 -2.38 -6.28
C LEU A 153 -2.37 -1.01 -6.69
N PRO A 154 -1.19 -0.60 -6.20
CA PRO A 154 -0.51 0.58 -6.72
C PRO A 154 -0.02 0.33 -8.16
N ALA A 155 0.34 1.40 -8.86
CA ALA A 155 1.00 1.26 -10.17
C ALA A 155 2.36 0.57 -10.02
N GLY A 156 2.73 -0.26 -10.98
CA GLY A 156 3.96 -1.05 -10.96
C GLY A 156 4.36 -1.52 -12.36
N GLY A 157 5.67 -1.65 -12.62
CA GLY A 157 6.17 -2.11 -13.92
C GLY A 157 5.58 -1.33 -15.10
N THR A 158 4.84 -2.03 -15.97
CA THR A 158 4.08 -1.44 -17.08
C THR A 158 2.58 -1.27 -16.79
N TYR A 159 2.10 -1.69 -15.62
CA TYR A 159 0.68 -1.72 -15.27
C TYR A 159 0.26 -0.50 -14.41
N GLY A 160 -0.94 0.02 -14.68
CA GLY A 160 -1.56 1.10 -13.92
C GLY A 160 -2.12 0.64 -12.58
N PRO A 161 -2.52 1.58 -11.69
CA PRO A 161 -3.08 1.22 -10.40
C PRO A 161 -4.45 0.55 -10.55
N MET A 162 -4.74 -0.44 -9.70
CA MET A 162 -6.06 -1.05 -9.57
C MET A 162 -6.79 -0.46 -8.36
N PRO A 163 -8.04 0.04 -8.52
CA PRO A 163 -8.81 0.57 -7.41
C PRO A 163 -9.23 -0.54 -6.43
N SER A 164 -9.43 -0.16 -5.16
CA SER A 164 -10.09 -0.98 -4.15
C SER A 164 -11.60 -1.08 -4.42
N PHE A 165 -12.17 -2.27 -4.17
CA PHE A 165 -13.61 -2.50 -4.21
C PHE A 165 -14.19 -2.87 -2.84
N ALA A 166 -13.41 -2.80 -1.77
CA ALA A 166 -13.86 -3.16 -0.43
C ALA A 166 -15.10 -2.35 -0.01
N GLY A 167 -15.15 -1.04 -0.27
CA GLY A 167 -16.34 -0.25 0.03
C GLY A 167 -17.52 -0.51 -0.91
N ARG A 168 -17.31 -1.05 -2.11
CA ARG A 168 -18.33 -1.21 -3.17
C ARG A 168 -19.05 -2.55 -3.14
N LEU A 169 -18.34 -3.59 -2.70
CA LEU A 169 -18.78 -4.96 -2.77
C LEU A 169 -18.83 -5.56 -1.37
N ASP A 170 -19.91 -6.28 -1.07
CA ASP A 170 -20.00 -7.08 0.15
C ASP A 170 -19.13 -8.35 0.04
N ASP A 171 -18.99 -9.07 1.16
CA ASP A 171 -18.11 -10.23 1.23
C ASP A 171 -18.54 -11.38 0.31
N GLN A 172 -19.85 -11.52 0.06
CA GLN A 172 -20.38 -12.51 -0.86
C GLN A 172 -20.10 -12.13 -2.31
N GLN A 173 -20.27 -10.86 -2.66
CA GLN A 173 -19.99 -10.33 -4.00
C GLN A 173 -18.51 -10.43 -4.37
N VAL A 174 -17.61 -10.17 -3.41
CA VAL A 174 -16.16 -10.35 -3.60
C VAL A 174 -15.82 -11.83 -3.76
N ALA A 175 -16.39 -12.72 -2.94
CA ALA A 175 -16.17 -14.16 -3.07
C ALA A 175 -16.67 -14.70 -4.43
N ASP A 176 -17.85 -14.27 -4.85
CA ASP A 176 -18.44 -14.63 -6.13
C ASP A 176 -17.60 -14.13 -7.31
N LEU A 177 -17.10 -12.89 -7.26
CA LEU A 177 -16.21 -12.34 -8.28
C LEU A 177 -14.86 -13.07 -8.33
N ALA A 178 -14.26 -13.34 -7.16
CA ALA A 178 -13.01 -14.11 -7.08
C ALA A 178 -13.19 -15.50 -7.70
N ASN A 179 -14.27 -16.19 -7.37
CA ASN A 179 -14.60 -17.50 -7.96
C ASN A 179 -14.87 -17.38 -9.47
N TYR A 180 -15.61 -16.36 -9.91
CA TYR A 180 -15.89 -16.15 -11.33
C TYR A 180 -14.61 -15.96 -12.15
N VAL A 181 -13.71 -15.06 -11.76
CA VAL A 181 -12.46 -14.84 -12.51
C VAL A 181 -11.54 -16.06 -12.48
N ARG A 182 -11.66 -16.91 -11.44
CA ARG A 182 -10.89 -18.16 -11.29
C ARG A 182 -11.34 -19.28 -12.22
N THR A 183 -12.59 -19.25 -12.68
CA THR A 183 -13.16 -20.31 -13.54
C THR A 183 -13.58 -19.83 -14.92
N ALA A 184 -13.72 -18.50 -15.12
CA ALA A 184 -14.10 -17.91 -16.39
C ALA A 184 -13.00 -18.08 -17.45
N TRP A 185 -13.39 -18.02 -18.72
CA TRP A 185 -12.47 -18.04 -19.87
C TRP A 185 -11.53 -19.25 -19.93
N HIS A 186 -11.98 -20.40 -19.42
CA HIS A 186 -11.21 -21.65 -19.27
C HIS A 186 -10.08 -21.59 -18.23
N ASN A 187 -10.15 -20.65 -17.30
CA ASN A 187 -9.30 -20.68 -16.12
C ASN A 187 -9.58 -21.94 -15.30
N GLY A 188 -8.50 -22.61 -14.86
CA GLY A 188 -8.55 -23.89 -14.13
C GLY A 188 -8.53 -23.74 -12.61
N GLY A 189 -8.89 -22.57 -12.07
CA GLY A 189 -8.93 -22.34 -10.63
C GLY A 189 -10.14 -23.03 -9.98
N GLN A 190 -10.06 -23.27 -8.67
CA GLN A 190 -11.19 -23.78 -7.89
C GLN A 190 -12.08 -22.63 -7.41
N PRO A 191 -13.42 -22.77 -7.42
CA PRO A 191 -14.32 -21.77 -6.83
C PRO A 191 -14.40 -21.94 -5.30
N ASN A 192 -13.27 -21.81 -4.61
CA ASN A 192 -13.13 -22.04 -3.17
C ASN A 192 -13.08 -20.76 -2.31
N ALA A 193 -13.39 -19.59 -2.87
CA ALA A 193 -13.60 -18.38 -2.08
C ALA A 193 -14.97 -18.44 -1.38
N SER A 194 -15.00 -18.08 -0.10
CA SER A 194 -16.24 -17.95 0.70
C SER A 194 -16.38 -16.54 1.26
N ALA A 195 -17.62 -16.11 1.51
CA ALA A 195 -17.87 -14.82 2.17
C ALA A 195 -17.19 -14.72 3.54
N SER A 196 -17.16 -15.82 4.32
CA SER A 196 -16.47 -15.85 5.62
C SER A 196 -14.96 -15.63 5.49
N MET A 197 -14.33 -16.15 4.43
CA MET A 197 -12.92 -15.93 4.14
C MET A 197 -12.66 -14.46 3.77
N VAL A 198 -13.53 -13.87 2.94
CA VAL A 198 -13.43 -12.45 2.58
C VAL A 198 -13.61 -11.56 3.82
N ALA A 199 -14.59 -11.85 4.68
CA ALA A 199 -14.80 -11.13 5.93
C ALA A 199 -13.56 -11.16 6.84
N ALA A 200 -12.90 -12.32 6.95
CA ALA A 200 -11.67 -12.47 7.71
C ALA A 200 -10.53 -11.61 7.13
N TRP A 201 -10.37 -11.61 5.80
CA TRP A 201 -9.38 -10.76 5.12
C TRP A 201 -9.68 -9.26 5.27
N ARG A 202 -10.95 -8.87 5.15
CA ARG A 202 -11.40 -7.49 5.35
C ARG A 202 -11.08 -6.98 6.76
N ALA A 203 -11.25 -7.83 7.79
CA ALA A 203 -10.95 -7.50 9.17
C ALA A 203 -9.43 -7.43 9.46
N THR A 204 -8.61 -8.25 8.79
CA THR A 204 -7.17 -8.35 9.05
C THR A 204 -6.32 -7.41 8.21
N ALA A 205 -6.75 -7.05 7.00
CA ALA A 205 -5.98 -6.23 6.06
C ALA A 205 -6.22 -4.71 6.20
N ASN A 206 -7.01 -4.25 7.19
CA ASN A 206 -7.36 -2.84 7.41
C ASN A 206 -7.79 -2.11 6.11
N VAL A 207 -8.62 -2.79 5.33
CA VAL A 207 -8.96 -2.35 3.98
C VAL A 207 -9.90 -1.13 4.05
N PRO A 208 -9.63 -0.04 3.32
CA PRO A 208 -10.47 1.15 3.40
C PRO A 208 -11.90 0.89 2.92
N VAL A 209 -12.91 1.32 3.68
CA VAL A 209 -14.34 1.04 3.43
C VAL A 209 -15.02 2.03 2.46
N TYR A 210 -14.27 2.87 1.75
CA TYR A 210 -14.88 3.86 0.86
C TYR A 210 -15.34 3.24 -0.48
N GLY A 211 -16.56 3.59 -0.93
CA GLY A 211 -17.05 3.30 -2.29
C GLY A 211 -18.36 2.51 -2.45
N THR A 212 -19.34 2.64 -1.55
CA THR A 212 -20.61 1.87 -1.68
C THR A 212 -21.36 2.14 -3.00
N GLN A 213 -22.20 1.19 -3.41
CA GLN A 213 -23.10 1.30 -4.56
C GLN A 213 -24.04 2.52 -4.45
N GLN A 214 -24.35 2.99 -3.23
CA GLN A 214 -25.09 4.24 -2.98
C GLN A 214 -24.26 5.50 -3.33
N ALA A 215 -22.96 5.50 -3.05
CA ALA A 215 -22.07 6.62 -3.42
C ALA A 215 -21.94 6.80 -4.94
N SER A 216 -22.12 5.73 -5.73
CA SER A 216 -22.09 5.79 -7.20
C SER A 216 -23.39 6.28 -7.85
N ALA A 217 -24.49 6.37 -7.11
CA ALA A 217 -25.78 6.88 -7.62
C ALA A 217 -26.06 8.35 -7.24
N PHE A 218 -25.18 8.97 -6.44
CA PHE A 218 -25.44 10.24 -5.73
C PHE A 218 -26.69 10.23 -4.84
N ASP A 219 -27.29 9.07 -4.60
CA ASP A 219 -28.28 8.85 -3.57
C ASP A 219 -27.53 8.64 -2.26
N CYS A 220 -27.04 9.75 -1.71
CA CYS A 220 -26.19 9.78 -0.54
C CYS A 220 -26.81 8.93 0.58
N PRO A 221 -26.05 8.02 1.20
CA PRO A 221 -26.61 7.06 2.13
C PRO A 221 -27.38 7.79 3.21
N LYS A 222 -28.64 7.39 3.45
CA LYS A 222 -29.27 7.67 4.75
C LYS A 222 -28.36 7.06 5.79
N VAL A 223 -27.85 7.91 6.66
CA VAL A 223 -26.85 7.62 7.69
C VAL A 223 -27.16 6.25 8.35
N GLY A 224 -26.29 5.24 8.17
CA GLY A 224 -26.45 3.88 8.75
C GLY A 224 -27.17 2.80 7.93
N GLY A 225 -27.01 2.76 6.61
CA GLY A 225 -27.81 1.90 5.72
C GLY A 225 -27.37 0.45 5.48
N GLY A 226 -26.48 -0.13 6.29
CA GLY A 226 -26.18 -1.56 6.23
C GLY A 226 -27.16 -2.35 7.12
N PRO A 227 -27.61 -3.56 6.75
CA PRO A 227 -28.35 -4.42 7.67
C PRO A 227 -27.53 -4.63 8.96
N ASN A 228 -28.08 -4.18 10.09
CA ASN A 228 -27.46 -4.19 11.43
C ASN A 228 -26.34 -3.15 11.71
N SER A 229 -26.21 -2.06 10.95
CA SER A 229 -25.26 -0.98 11.31
C SER A 229 -25.91 0.14 12.15
N THR A 230 -25.34 0.48 13.29
CA THR A 230 -25.57 1.77 13.96
C THR A 230 -24.74 2.83 13.24
N GLY A 231 -25.31 3.48 12.24
CA GLY A 231 -24.63 4.54 11.49
C GLY A 231 -24.30 5.77 12.32
N PRO A 232 -23.56 6.74 11.72
CA PRO A 232 -23.30 8.04 12.34
C PRO A 232 -24.59 8.77 12.76
N ASP A 233 -24.52 9.70 13.73
CA ASP A 233 -25.69 10.44 14.23
C ASP A 233 -26.34 11.27 13.10
N PRO A 234 -27.62 11.02 12.75
CA PRO A 234 -28.33 11.76 11.71
C PRO A 234 -28.44 13.28 11.93
N GLN A 235 -28.52 13.73 13.19
CA GLN A 235 -28.60 15.17 13.52
C GLN A 235 -27.24 15.86 13.34
N ALA A 236 -26.16 15.19 13.74
CA ALA A 236 -24.79 15.65 13.52
C ALA A 236 -24.50 15.78 12.01
N VAL A 237 -24.83 14.75 11.23
CA VAL A 237 -24.65 14.74 9.78
C VAL A 237 -25.45 15.84 9.09
N THR A 238 -26.69 16.09 9.52
CA THR A 238 -27.54 17.17 8.97
C THR A 238 -26.93 18.56 9.23
N SER A 239 -26.41 18.78 10.44
CA SER A 239 -25.80 20.07 10.82
C SER A 239 -24.51 20.34 10.05
N LEU A 240 -23.67 19.32 9.90
CA LEU A 240 -22.43 19.39 9.11
C LEU A 240 -22.69 19.58 7.62
N THR A 241 -23.75 18.95 7.09
CA THR A 241 -24.18 19.16 5.71
C THR A 241 -24.46 20.65 5.46
N LYS A 242 -25.18 21.33 6.38
CA LYS A 242 -25.45 22.78 6.27
C LYS A 242 -24.17 23.62 6.34
N MET A 243 -23.24 23.27 7.24
CA MET A 243 -21.94 23.95 7.32
C MET A 243 -21.18 23.85 5.99
N MET A 244 -21.17 22.67 5.38
CA MET A 244 -20.52 22.44 4.10
C MET A 244 -21.28 23.09 2.93
N GLN A 245 -22.61 23.17 2.96
CA GLN A 245 -23.36 23.98 1.98
C GLN A 245 -23.01 25.48 2.09
N GLY A 246 -22.75 25.97 3.30
CA GLY A 246 -22.25 27.33 3.56
C GLY A 246 -20.77 27.57 3.22
N GLY A 247 -20.09 26.60 2.59
CA GLY A 247 -18.70 26.74 2.12
C GLY A 247 -17.63 26.28 3.11
N GLN A 248 -17.99 25.79 4.31
CA GLN A 248 -17.00 25.27 5.25
C GLN A 248 -16.36 23.98 4.71
N ARG A 249 -15.03 23.95 4.65
CA ARG A 249 -14.24 22.80 4.16
C ARG A 249 -13.08 22.42 5.09
N GLN A 250 -12.88 23.15 6.18
CA GLN A 250 -11.78 22.89 7.11
C GLN A 250 -12.06 21.61 7.92
N THR A 251 -11.33 20.54 7.62
CA THR A 251 -11.52 19.21 8.21
C THR A 251 -11.44 19.23 9.74
N ASN A 252 -10.50 19.97 10.32
CA ASN A 252 -10.35 20.07 11.77
C ASN A 252 -11.59 20.66 12.47
N LEU A 253 -12.22 21.69 11.89
CA LEU A 253 -13.45 22.29 12.44
C LEU A 253 -14.64 21.34 12.30
N LEU A 254 -14.71 20.63 11.18
CA LEU A 254 -15.78 19.69 10.90
C LEU A 254 -15.68 18.44 11.80
N ILE A 255 -14.46 17.96 12.07
CA ILE A 255 -14.17 16.88 13.02
C ILE A 255 -14.54 17.29 14.44
N ALA A 256 -14.16 18.50 14.87
CA ALA A 256 -14.53 19.02 16.18
C ALA A 256 -16.05 19.16 16.33
N ALA A 257 -16.73 19.73 15.33
CA ALA A 257 -18.18 19.87 15.32
C ALA A 257 -18.92 18.52 15.33
N TYR A 258 -18.39 17.48 14.69
CA TYR A 258 -18.94 16.13 14.78
C TYR A 258 -18.76 15.55 16.19
N LYS A 259 -17.56 15.65 16.77
CA LYS A 259 -17.25 15.13 18.12
C LYS A 259 -17.98 15.87 19.24
N ASP A 260 -18.31 17.14 19.07
CA ASP A 260 -19.15 17.88 20.01
C ASP A 260 -20.61 17.38 19.99
N ALA A 261 -21.07 16.86 18.85
CA ALA A 261 -22.41 16.29 18.70
C ALA A 261 -22.49 14.82 19.16
N ASP A 262 -21.43 14.06 18.93
CA ASP A 262 -21.29 12.66 19.32
C ASP A 262 -19.88 12.43 19.90
N SER A 263 -19.76 12.61 21.22
CA SER A 263 -18.48 12.56 21.93
C SER A 263 -17.89 11.16 22.03
N ASP A 264 -18.73 10.13 21.88
CA ASP A 264 -18.34 8.72 21.94
C ASP A 264 -18.05 8.13 20.55
N ALA A 265 -18.18 8.94 19.49
CA ALA A 265 -17.94 8.54 18.12
C ALA A 265 -16.54 7.97 17.92
N SER A 266 -16.48 6.75 17.42
CA SER A 266 -15.22 6.15 17.00
C SER A 266 -14.59 6.94 15.84
N PRO A 267 -13.26 6.83 15.61
CA PRO A 267 -12.59 7.48 14.48
C PRO A 267 -13.24 7.16 13.14
N ALA A 268 -13.65 5.90 12.95
CA ALA A 268 -14.37 5.45 11.77
C ALA A 268 -15.74 6.12 11.67
N THR A 269 -16.48 6.20 12.79
CA THR A 269 -17.79 6.89 12.87
C THR A 269 -17.69 8.37 12.47
N VAL A 270 -16.62 9.06 12.87
CA VAL A 270 -16.40 10.47 12.49
C VAL A 270 -16.07 10.61 10.99
N VAL A 271 -15.23 9.72 10.43
CA VAL A 271 -14.95 9.69 8.98
C VAL A 271 -16.23 9.45 8.18
N ASP A 272 -17.02 8.48 8.61
CA ASP A 272 -18.26 8.08 7.95
C ASP A 272 -19.31 9.19 8.03
N GLY A 273 -19.46 9.82 9.20
CA GLY A 273 -20.39 10.92 9.42
C GLY A 273 -20.05 12.15 8.58
N LEU A 274 -18.77 12.52 8.49
CA LEU A 274 -18.33 13.64 7.66
C LEU A 274 -18.43 13.36 6.17
N THR A 275 -18.13 12.13 5.74
CA THR A 275 -18.29 11.71 4.35
C THR A 275 -19.78 11.70 3.96
N ALA A 276 -20.65 11.22 4.83
CA ALA A 276 -22.10 11.27 4.64
C ALA A 276 -22.61 12.71 4.55
N ALA A 277 -22.07 13.64 5.35
CA ALA A 277 -22.42 15.05 5.30
C ALA A 277 -21.93 15.77 4.04
N TYR A 278 -20.79 15.36 3.47
CA TYR A 278 -20.24 16.01 2.27
C TYR A 278 -20.85 15.50 0.96
N CYS A 279 -21.27 14.23 0.93
CA CYS A 279 -21.90 13.63 -0.24
C CYS A 279 -23.00 14.49 -0.88
N PRO A 280 -24.02 15.01 -0.15
CA PRO A 280 -25.09 15.81 -0.77
C PRO A 280 -24.58 17.15 -1.33
N VAL A 281 -23.48 17.68 -0.80
CA VAL A 281 -22.85 18.92 -1.30
C VAL A 281 -22.18 18.67 -2.65
N VAL A 282 -21.47 17.55 -2.78
CA VAL A 282 -20.84 17.13 -4.03
C VAL A 282 -21.88 16.70 -5.07
N ALA A 283 -22.96 16.04 -4.64
CA ALA A 283 -24.06 15.62 -5.51
C ALA A 283 -24.75 16.81 -6.22
N GLN A 284 -24.86 17.96 -5.54
CA GLN A 284 -25.43 19.19 -6.08
C GLN A 284 -24.52 19.94 -7.08
N SER A 285 -23.26 19.52 -7.22
CA SER A 285 -22.33 20.10 -8.20
C SER A 285 -22.76 19.79 -9.64
N GLN A 286 -22.47 20.70 -10.58
CA GLN A 286 -22.62 20.46 -12.02
C GLN A 286 -21.47 19.64 -12.62
N ALA A 287 -20.49 19.24 -11.80
CA ALA A 287 -19.35 18.45 -12.27
C ALA A 287 -19.79 17.06 -12.80
N PRO A 288 -19.04 16.48 -13.76
CA PRO A 288 -19.25 15.10 -14.19
C PRO A 288 -19.06 14.10 -13.05
N ASP A 289 -19.72 12.93 -13.14
CA ASP A 289 -19.78 11.94 -12.07
C ASP A 289 -18.41 11.44 -11.58
N TRP A 290 -17.44 11.29 -12.49
CA TRP A 290 -16.07 10.91 -12.15
C TRP A 290 -15.37 11.95 -11.28
N GLN A 291 -15.66 13.23 -11.51
CA GLN A 291 -15.08 14.36 -10.77
C GLN A 291 -15.75 14.50 -9.40
N LYS A 292 -17.07 14.28 -9.32
CA LYS A 292 -17.80 14.18 -8.05
C LYS A 292 -17.27 13.04 -7.18
N ALA A 293 -17.07 11.85 -7.77
CA ALA A 293 -16.51 10.70 -7.07
C ALA A 293 -15.07 10.98 -6.56
N SER A 294 -14.23 11.59 -7.39
CA SER A 294 -12.86 11.98 -7.02
C SER A 294 -12.84 13.03 -5.89
N GLU A 295 -13.77 14.00 -5.92
CA GLU A 295 -13.87 15.04 -4.91
C GLU A 295 -14.32 14.50 -3.55
N LEU A 296 -15.34 13.64 -3.55
CA LEU A 296 -15.81 12.96 -2.35
C LEU A 296 -14.71 12.07 -1.75
N HIS A 297 -14.02 11.29 -2.60
CA HIS A 297 -12.92 10.43 -2.18
C HIS A 297 -11.75 11.22 -1.56
N ARG A 298 -11.34 12.31 -2.21
CA ARG A 298 -10.28 13.20 -1.70
C ARG A 298 -10.65 13.78 -0.33
N PHE A 299 -11.90 14.22 -0.16
CA PHE A 299 -12.38 14.75 1.12
C PHE A 299 -12.37 13.69 2.22
N THR A 300 -12.87 12.48 1.94
CA THR A 300 -12.82 11.36 2.90
C THR A 300 -11.40 11.03 3.33
N LEU A 301 -10.44 11.00 2.40
CA LEU A 301 -9.02 10.79 2.72
C LEU A 301 -8.45 11.91 3.59
N GLN A 302 -8.81 13.17 3.33
CA GLN A 302 -8.37 14.31 4.15
C GLN A 302 -8.91 14.24 5.58
N VAL A 303 -10.17 13.81 5.75
CA VAL A 303 -10.79 13.61 7.06
C VAL A 303 -10.13 12.44 7.80
N ALA A 304 -9.91 11.31 7.13
CA ALA A 304 -9.27 10.14 7.72
C ALA A 304 -7.82 10.44 8.16
N ALA A 305 -7.07 11.20 7.36
CA ALA A 305 -5.74 11.66 7.72
C ALA A 305 -5.77 12.57 8.96
N ALA A 306 -6.65 13.57 8.98
CA ALA A 306 -6.78 14.49 10.12
C ALA A 306 -7.24 13.79 11.41
N ILE A 307 -8.11 12.78 11.32
CA ILE A 307 -8.53 11.98 12.47
C ILE A 307 -7.38 11.09 12.96
N SER A 308 -6.64 10.47 12.05
CA SER A 308 -5.48 9.65 12.38
C SER A 308 -4.38 10.47 13.08
N GLU A 309 -4.22 11.74 12.70
CA GLU A 309 -3.35 12.69 13.40
C GLU A 309 -3.86 13.06 14.81
N SER A 310 -5.16 12.87 15.08
CA SER A 310 -5.82 13.24 16.34
C SER A 310 -5.99 12.09 17.36
N LEU A 311 -5.68 10.85 16.98
CA LEU A 311 -5.88 9.69 17.85
C LEU A 311 -4.76 9.54 18.90
N PRO A 312 -5.08 9.16 20.15
CA PRO A 312 -4.08 8.95 21.18
C PRO A 312 -3.39 7.59 20.99
N GLY A 313 -2.50 7.51 20.01
CA GLY A 313 -1.29 6.69 20.18
C GLY A 313 -0.39 7.41 21.19
N ALA A 314 0.30 6.66 22.07
CA ALA A 314 1.19 7.18 23.11
C ALA A 314 1.78 8.55 22.71
N ALA A 315 1.36 9.62 23.40
CA ALA A 315 1.59 10.99 22.95
C ALA A 315 3.07 11.20 22.61
N MET A 316 3.38 11.16 21.33
CA MET A 316 4.74 11.36 20.85
C MET A 316 4.95 12.87 20.75
N PRO A 317 6.03 13.40 21.34
CA PRO A 317 6.26 14.84 21.39
C PRO A 317 6.15 15.48 20.00
N ALA A 318 5.63 16.70 19.95
CA ALA A 318 5.58 17.49 18.73
C ALA A 318 7.01 17.64 18.18
N VAL A 319 7.15 17.42 16.87
CA VAL A 319 8.44 17.55 16.18
C VAL A 319 8.45 18.87 15.42
N SER A 320 9.50 19.67 15.61
CA SER A 320 9.62 21.00 14.99
C SER A 320 10.03 20.94 13.51
N THR A 321 10.44 19.75 13.04
CA THR A 321 10.95 19.44 11.70
C THR A 321 10.58 18.00 11.34
N ILE A 322 10.92 17.56 10.13
CA ILE A 322 10.76 16.15 9.75
C ILE A 322 11.46 15.23 10.75
N TRP A 323 10.83 14.13 11.13
CA TRP A 323 11.35 13.23 12.16
C TRP A 323 11.01 11.77 11.89
N ALA A 324 11.99 10.89 12.10
CA ALA A 324 11.83 9.46 12.00
C ALA A 324 11.22 8.90 13.28
N THR A 325 10.11 8.19 13.15
CA THR A 325 9.39 7.60 14.27
C THR A 325 9.29 6.09 14.12
N PRO A 326 9.71 5.30 15.12
CA PRO A 326 9.57 3.84 15.05
C PRO A 326 8.11 3.42 15.18
N THR A 327 7.66 2.53 14.30
CA THR A 327 6.34 1.89 14.34
C THR A 327 6.53 0.39 14.13
N GLY A 328 6.54 -0.38 15.22
CA GLY A 328 6.94 -1.79 15.17
C GLY A 328 8.39 -1.96 14.71
N THR A 329 8.62 -2.73 13.65
CA THR A 329 9.93 -2.90 12.99
C THR A 329 10.20 -1.88 11.88
N SER A 330 9.23 -1.01 11.58
CA SER A 330 9.28 -0.02 10.49
C SER A 330 9.54 1.40 11.00
N LEU A 331 9.76 2.32 10.06
CA LEU A 331 9.87 3.76 10.31
C LEU A 331 8.76 4.50 9.59
N VAL A 332 8.22 5.52 10.24
CA VAL A 332 7.31 6.50 9.63
C VAL A 332 7.93 7.87 9.71
N ALA A 333 7.92 8.60 8.60
CA ALA A 333 8.30 10.01 8.55
C ALA A 333 7.15 10.87 9.10
N ARG A 334 7.40 11.57 10.20
CA ARG A 334 6.50 12.59 10.74
C ARG A 334 6.92 13.96 10.24
N GLN A 335 5.99 14.71 9.69
CA GLN A 335 6.19 16.11 9.34
C GLN A 335 5.94 17.01 10.57
N PRO A 336 6.48 18.24 10.59
CA PRO A 336 6.11 19.20 11.61
C PRO A 336 4.60 19.48 11.56
N THR A 337 3.95 19.50 12.72
CA THR A 337 2.50 19.75 12.84
C THR A 337 2.13 21.17 12.40
N GLN A 338 3.08 22.11 12.47
CA GLN A 338 2.96 23.47 11.94
C GLN A 338 4.31 23.96 11.41
N ILE A 339 4.30 24.66 10.28
CA ILE A 339 5.49 25.36 9.77
C ILE A 339 5.65 26.65 10.57
N ALA A 340 6.68 26.72 11.40
CA ALA A 340 6.97 27.91 12.18
C ALA A 340 7.50 29.04 11.28
N ALA A 341 7.31 30.29 11.73
CA ALA A 341 7.86 31.48 11.05
C ALA A 341 9.39 31.45 10.89
N LYS A 342 10.07 30.56 11.62
CA LYS A 342 11.49 30.26 11.50
C LYS A 342 11.71 28.76 11.71
N LEU A 343 12.50 28.14 10.84
CA LEU A 343 12.95 26.77 11.05
C LEU A 343 13.85 26.70 12.29
N THR A 344 13.51 25.84 13.25
CA THR A 344 14.31 25.60 14.46
C THR A 344 14.86 24.19 14.42
N CYS A 345 16.19 24.08 14.40
CA CYS A 345 16.86 22.79 14.43
C CYS A 345 16.69 22.11 15.79
N PRO A 346 16.38 20.80 15.82
CA PRO A 346 16.26 20.07 17.07
C PRO A 346 17.60 20.06 17.82
N ASP A 347 17.59 20.39 19.12
CA ASP A 347 18.78 20.33 19.95
C ASP A 347 19.06 18.89 20.40
N PRO A 348 20.17 18.27 19.97
CA PRO A 348 20.53 16.91 20.35
C PRO A 348 20.90 16.75 21.83
N THR A 349 21.11 17.85 22.56
CA THR A 349 21.55 17.87 23.97
C THR A 349 20.45 18.22 24.97
N ALA A 350 19.24 18.57 24.50
CA ALA A 350 18.11 18.88 25.37
C ALA A 350 17.69 17.67 26.24
N ALA A 351 17.18 17.95 27.44
CA ALA A 351 16.93 17.00 28.54
C ALA A 351 16.06 15.76 28.18
N ASN A 352 15.36 15.76 27.04
CA ASN A 352 14.54 14.65 26.55
C ASN A 352 15.26 13.65 25.63
N LYS A 353 16.60 13.75 25.46
CA LYS A 353 17.48 12.73 24.82
C LYS A 353 16.87 12.01 23.60
N LEU A 354 16.36 12.78 22.63
CA LEU A 354 15.69 12.21 21.46
C LEU A 354 16.66 11.43 20.54
N VAL A 355 17.95 11.80 20.52
CA VAL A 355 19.01 11.13 19.75
C VAL A 355 20.31 11.12 20.56
N PRO A 356 21.09 10.02 20.60
CA PRO A 356 22.39 10.00 21.29
C PRO A 356 23.38 11.03 20.72
N LYS A 357 23.97 11.87 21.58
CA LYS A 357 24.96 12.91 21.18
C LYS A 357 26.12 12.35 20.33
N ALA A 358 26.67 11.20 20.71
CA ALA A 358 27.76 10.57 19.95
C ALA A 358 27.36 10.24 18.50
N LEU A 359 26.09 9.87 18.27
CA LEU A 359 25.58 9.57 16.94
C LEU A 359 25.40 10.84 16.10
N VAL A 360 25.03 11.95 16.75
CA VAL A 360 24.91 13.27 16.10
C VAL A 360 26.29 13.85 15.76
N ASP A 361 27.29 13.67 16.63
CA ASP A 361 28.66 14.09 16.37
C ASP A 361 29.26 13.29 15.18
N ALA A 362 28.96 11.98 15.12
CA ALA A 362 29.31 11.12 13.97
C ALA A 362 28.58 11.55 12.68
N ALA A 363 27.28 11.82 12.75
CA ALA A 363 26.50 12.32 11.62
C ALA A 363 27.03 13.67 11.10
N THR A 364 27.38 14.59 12.00
CA THR A 364 27.93 15.91 11.65
C THR A 364 29.27 15.79 10.94
N THR A 365 30.13 14.89 11.43
CA THR A 365 31.42 14.59 10.79
C THR A 365 31.24 13.98 9.41
N LEU A 366 30.27 13.07 9.26
CA LEU A 366 29.99 12.38 8.00
C LEU A 366 29.37 13.30 6.93
N VAL A 367 28.41 14.15 7.33
CA VAL A 367 27.72 15.08 6.43
C VAL A 367 28.67 16.21 6.00
N GLY A 368 29.47 16.76 6.92
CA GLY A 368 30.45 17.79 6.64
C GLY A 368 29.82 19.09 6.10
N LYS A 369 30.30 19.56 4.94
CA LYS A 369 29.77 20.76 4.23
C LYS A 369 29.34 20.39 2.81
N PRO A 370 28.21 19.69 2.64
CA PRO A 370 27.74 19.27 1.33
C PRO A 370 27.24 20.47 0.52
N THR A 371 27.16 20.29 -0.80
CA THR A 371 26.38 21.20 -1.64
C THR A 371 24.89 20.97 -1.36
N ILE A 372 24.13 22.06 -1.16
CA ILE A 372 22.70 22.02 -0.85
C ILE A 372 21.91 22.42 -2.11
N PRO A 373 20.89 21.66 -2.55
CA PRO A 373 20.31 20.48 -1.90
C PRO A 373 21.19 19.23 -1.96
N VAL A 374 21.21 18.47 -0.87
CA VAL A 374 21.70 17.09 -0.90
C VAL A 374 20.68 16.25 -1.67
N THR A 375 21.09 15.71 -2.81
CA THR A 375 20.24 14.90 -3.69
C THR A 375 20.15 13.44 -3.23
N GLY A 376 19.21 12.68 -3.80
CA GLY A 376 18.81 11.34 -3.37
C GLY A 376 19.95 10.38 -3.06
N ASP A 377 20.89 10.22 -3.99
CA ASP A 377 22.03 9.29 -3.85
C ASP A 377 22.99 9.68 -2.72
N ALA A 378 23.14 10.97 -2.43
CA ALA A 378 24.03 11.44 -1.37
C ALA A 378 23.38 11.28 0.02
N ALA A 379 22.09 11.62 0.15
CA ALA A 379 21.32 11.42 1.37
C ALA A 379 21.22 9.93 1.75
N SER A 380 20.96 9.06 0.77
CA SER A 380 20.94 7.61 0.98
C SER A 380 22.31 7.10 1.42
N ARG A 381 23.41 7.55 0.80
CA ARG A 381 24.77 7.16 1.21
C ARG A 381 25.10 7.58 2.64
N TYR A 382 24.73 8.78 3.07
CA TYR A 382 24.91 9.19 4.46
C TYR A 382 24.14 8.28 5.43
N ALA A 383 22.90 7.93 5.09
CA ALA A 383 22.07 7.04 5.89
C ALA A 383 22.68 5.63 6.02
N THR A 384 23.11 5.03 4.90
CA THR A 384 23.72 3.70 4.89
C THR A 384 25.06 3.68 5.61
N THR A 385 25.92 4.67 5.36
CA THR A 385 27.25 4.75 5.98
C THR A 385 27.16 4.96 7.48
N LEU A 386 26.29 5.86 7.96
CA LEU A 386 26.15 6.08 9.40
C LEU A 386 25.56 4.85 10.11
N GLN A 387 24.59 4.16 9.48
CA GLN A 387 24.02 2.92 10.02
C GLN A 387 25.05 1.77 10.07
N GLN A 388 25.93 1.67 9.06
CA GLN A 388 27.01 0.67 9.03
C GLN A 388 28.06 0.93 10.12
N GLN A 389 28.47 2.20 10.30
CA GLN A 389 29.39 2.61 11.36
C GLN A 389 28.80 2.42 12.77
N ASN A 390 27.47 2.39 12.89
CA ASN A 390 26.75 2.29 14.16
C ASN A 390 25.71 1.14 14.11
N ALA A 391 26.15 -0.08 13.82
CA ALA A 391 25.27 -1.23 13.59
C ALA A 391 24.28 -1.54 14.74
N LYS A 392 24.58 -1.11 15.97
CA LYS A 392 23.72 -1.29 17.16
C LYS A 392 22.74 -0.13 17.39
N ALA A 393 22.86 0.97 16.66
CA ALA A 393 21.96 2.12 16.79
C ALA A 393 20.61 1.81 16.14
N ARG A 394 19.52 2.28 16.76
CA ARG A 394 18.18 2.17 16.18
C ARG A 394 18.14 2.98 14.89
N ARG A 395 17.49 2.46 13.86
CA ARG A 395 17.36 3.14 12.55
C ARG A 395 16.73 4.54 12.68
N ALA A 396 15.77 4.71 13.60
CA ALA A 396 15.20 6.01 13.92
C ALA A 396 16.24 6.99 14.49
N ASP A 397 17.14 6.53 15.36
CA ASP A 397 18.20 7.39 15.93
C ASP A 397 19.20 7.81 14.86
N VAL A 398 19.55 6.89 13.94
CA VAL A 398 20.45 7.17 12.81
C VAL A 398 19.83 8.20 11.86
N ALA A 399 18.55 8.03 11.51
CA ALA A 399 17.81 8.96 10.67
C ALA A 399 17.76 10.35 11.30
N ASN A 400 17.40 10.41 12.59
CA ASN A 400 17.26 11.67 13.30
C ASN A 400 18.61 12.35 13.55
N ALA A 401 19.69 11.59 13.75
CA ALA A 401 21.04 12.16 13.85
C ALA A 401 21.46 12.89 12.57
N LEU A 402 21.15 12.33 11.40
CA LEU A 402 21.43 12.96 10.11
C LEU A 402 20.57 14.21 9.87
N ILE A 403 19.28 14.16 10.23
CA ILE A 403 18.39 15.31 10.13
C ILE A 403 18.89 16.46 11.03
N VAL A 404 19.31 16.15 12.25
CA VAL A 404 19.89 17.12 13.19
C VAL A 404 21.21 17.70 12.66
N ALA A 405 22.08 16.86 12.09
CA ALA A 405 23.35 17.31 11.52
C ALA A 405 23.15 18.21 10.27
N TYR A 406 22.14 17.93 9.46
CA TYR A 406 21.87 18.66 8.22
C TYR A 406 21.15 19.99 8.45
N CYS A 407 20.29 20.09 9.47
CA CYS A 407 19.47 21.26 9.69
C CYS A 407 20.24 22.60 9.82
N PRO A 408 21.36 22.71 10.57
CA PRO A 408 22.14 23.94 10.64
C PRO A 408 22.72 24.38 9.29
N LEU A 409 23.02 23.42 8.40
CA LEU A 409 23.54 23.69 7.07
C LEU A 409 22.46 24.31 6.17
N VAL A 410 21.21 23.83 6.30
CA VAL A 410 20.04 24.41 5.63
C VAL A 410 19.78 25.84 6.13
N LEU A 411 19.88 26.09 7.44
CA LEU A 411 19.74 27.43 8.01
C LEU A 411 20.83 28.41 7.55
N ALA A 412 22.05 27.92 7.32
CA ALA A 412 23.18 28.72 6.87
C ALA A 412 23.18 28.99 5.35
N LYS A 413 22.28 28.38 4.56
CA LYS A 413 22.21 28.58 3.12
C LYS A 413 21.74 30.01 2.79
N PRO A 414 22.55 30.82 2.08
CA PRO A 414 22.15 32.18 1.70
C PRO A 414 20.94 32.17 0.76
N ASN A 415 20.18 33.27 0.75
CA ASN A 415 19.05 33.49 -0.15
C ASN A 415 17.96 32.41 -0.13
N THR A 416 17.77 31.74 1.01
CA THR A 416 16.81 30.64 1.17
C THR A 416 15.68 31.07 2.09
N GLY A 417 14.45 31.15 1.56
CA GLY A 417 13.27 31.51 2.35
C GLY A 417 12.87 30.38 3.31
N VAL A 418 12.08 30.68 4.34
CA VAL A 418 11.66 29.71 5.37
C VAL A 418 10.99 28.48 4.75
N ALA A 419 10.11 28.66 3.77
CA ALA A 419 9.46 27.54 3.06
C ALA A 419 10.47 26.65 2.30
N GLU A 420 11.49 27.26 1.68
CA GLU A 420 12.55 26.52 1.00
C GLU A 420 13.45 25.78 2.01
N GLN A 421 13.74 26.37 3.17
CA GLN A 421 14.46 25.70 4.26
C GLN A 421 13.72 24.44 4.74
N TYR A 422 12.40 24.56 4.96
CA TYR A 422 11.58 23.39 5.31
C TYR A 422 11.55 22.36 4.19
N SER A 423 11.42 22.77 2.92
CA SER A 423 11.44 21.86 1.77
C SER A 423 12.77 21.10 1.64
N LEU A 424 13.90 21.79 1.81
CA LEU A 424 15.24 21.20 1.76
C LEU A 424 15.47 20.19 2.89
N LEU A 425 15.05 20.53 4.11
CA LEU A 425 15.19 19.65 5.26
C LEU A 425 14.22 18.45 5.19
N THR A 426 12.97 18.68 4.78
CA THR A 426 11.95 17.64 4.60
C THR A 426 12.34 16.66 3.50
N GLY A 427 12.81 17.14 2.35
CA GLY A 427 13.26 16.26 1.25
C GLY A 427 14.44 15.38 1.66
N PHE A 428 15.44 15.96 2.33
CA PHE A 428 16.56 15.20 2.87
C PHE A 428 16.10 14.16 3.91
N GLY A 429 15.26 14.56 4.87
CA GLY A 429 14.76 13.67 5.91
C GLY A 429 13.91 12.52 5.35
N GLN A 430 13.04 12.79 4.37
CA GLN A 430 12.21 11.76 3.72
C GLN A 430 13.10 10.70 3.06
N GLN A 431 14.14 11.15 2.34
CA GLN A 431 15.07 10.24 1.68
C GLN A 431 15.87 9.39 2.69
N VAL A 432 16.37 10.01 3.77
CA VAL A 432 17.09 9.28 4.83
C VAL A 432 16.19 8.26 5.52
N ILE A 433 14.95 8.65 5.85
CA ILE A 433 13.98 7.78 6.52
C ILE A 433 13.59 6.62 5.60
N GLN A 434 13.27 6.90 4.34
CA GLN A 434 12.94 5.88 3.34
C GLN A 434 14.10 4.91 3.13
N THR A 435 15.33 5.41 3.03
CA THR A 435 16.55 4.57 2.87
C THR A 435 16.72 3.62 4.07
N LEU A 436 16.49 4.10 5.29
CA LEU A 436 16.62 3.28 6.49
C LEU A 436 15.42 2.36 6.72
N GLN A 437 14.24 2.74 6.23
CA GLN A 437 13.03 1.92 6.24
C GLN A 437 13.17 0.71 5.30
N LEU A 438 13.65 0.95 4.08
CA LEU A 438 13.90 -0.08 3.07
C LEU A 438 15.12 -0.96 3.40
N GLY A 439 16.04 -0.47 4.25
CA GLY A 439 17.34 -1.09 4.49
C GLY A 439 18.36 -0.61 3.46
N ALA A 440 19.64 -0.59 3.85
CA ALA A 440 20.69 0.07 3.08
C ALA A 440 20.80 -0.47 1.63
N PRO A 441 20.57 0.35 0.58
CA PRO A 441 20.95 0.00 -0.78
C PRO A 441 22.47 -0.21 -0.85
N GLN A 442 22.90 -1.38 -1.33
CA GLN A 442 24.30 -1.59 -1.67
C GLN A 442 24.60 -0.89 -3.00
N PHE A 443 24.95 0.39 -2.92
CA PHE A 443 25.56 1.08 -4.05
C PHE A 443 26.94 0.46 -4.30
N ASN A 444 27.10 -0.28 -5.40
CA ASN A 444 28.40 -0.75 -5.88
C ASN A 444 29.31 0.46 -6.16
N ALA A 445 30.12 0.84 -5.17
CA ALA A 445 31.17 1.83 -5.32
C ALA A 445 32.45 1.16 -5.83
N ALA A 446 32.51 0.83 -7.12
CA ALA A 446 33.76 0.60 -7.85
C ALA A 446 33.49 0.45 -9.36
N ALA A 447 33.46 1.59 -10.07
CA ALA A 447 33.86 1.64 -11.47
C ALA A 447 34.83 2.81 -11.60
N LYS A 448 36.12 2.51 -11.44
CA LYS A 448 37.25 3.26 -11.99
C LYS A 448 37.97 2.33 -12.94
#